data_AF-A0A7X6PLM4-F1
#
_entry.id   AF-A0A7X6PLM4-F1
#
_cell.length_a   1.000
_cell.length_b   1.000
_cell.length_c   1.000
_cell.angle_alpha   90.00
_cell.angle_beta   90.00
_cell.angle_gamma   90.00
#
_symmetry.space_group_name_H-M   'P 1'
#
loop_
_entity.id
_entity.type
_entity.pdbx_description
1 polymer ?
#
loop_
_entity_poly.entity_id
_entity_poly.type
_entity_poly.pdbx_seq_one_letter_code
_entity_poly.pdbx_strand_id
1 'polypeptide(L)'
;MNVKQIPLVAALALALGTLAPGCTQDTSSAASAASDATATAQADQAATSASDAAGAHDDDHHGHDTAHAAGGDFPVPDHHVQWEPDAPLIEGMSRVRAAIGSLEQASDEATILAGAAEVDAAVEYMFENCSLPVEPDVALHAVLARLMAGTQALQADPSDAAPVHDMHGAVANYEALFDDPNEGAGS
;
A
#
# COMPACT_ATOMS: atom_id res chain seq x y z
N MET A 1 2.82 37.44 27.41
CA MET A 1 1.68 36.63 26.93
C MET A 1 1.34 35.62 28.01
N ASN A 2 0.09 35.53 28.46
CA ASN A 2 -0.29 34.66 29.58
C ASN A 2 -0.71 33.27 29.06
N VAL A 3 0.17 32.29 29.22
CA VAL A 3 -0.15 30.87 28.97
C VAL A 3 -1.10 30.38 30.06
N LYS A 4 -2.30 29.94 29.68
CA LYS A 4 -3.24 29.27 30.58
C LYS A 4 -3.13 27.76 30.40
N GLN A 5 -2.54 27.14 31.43
CA GLN A 5 -2.50 25.69 31.60
C GLN A 5 -3.94 25.15 31.72
N ILE A 6 -4.27 24.10 30.96
CA ILE A 6 -5.52 23.35 31.10
C ILE A 6 -5.15 21.94 31.59
N PRO A 7 -5.69 21.46 32.73
CA PRO A 7 -5.26 20.21 33.33
C PRO A 7 -5.84 18.98 32.61
N LEU A 8 -4.98 17.99 32.48
CA LEU A 8 -5.25 16.63 32.03
C LEU A 8 -6.19 15.91 33.02
N VAL A 9 -7.26 15.28 32.52
CA VAL A 9 -8.12 14.39 33.31
C VAL A 9 -8.26 13.06 32.59
N ALA A 10 -7.50 12.06 33.04
CA ALA A 10 -7.64 10.69 32.58
C ALA A 10 -8.88 10.04 33.21
N ALA A 11 -9.74 9.45 32.39
CA ALA A 11 -10.87 8.62 32.84
C ALA A 11 -10.65 7.17 32.41
N LEU A 12 -10.06 6.39 33.31
CA LEU A 12 -9.84 4.96 33.16
C LEU A 12 -11.17 4.21 33.37
N ALA A 13 -11.65 3.48 32.36
CA ALA A 13 -12.81 2.61 32.46
C ALA A 13 -12.44 1.16 32.12
N LEU A 14 -12.20 0.34 33.16
CA LEU A 14 -12.07 -1.10 33.01
C LEU A 14 -13.42 -1.72 32.64
N ALA A 15 -13.46 -2.51 31.58
CA ALA A 15 -14.52 -3.49 31.33
C ALA A 15 -13.92 -4.90 31.37
N LEU A 16 -14.17 -5.65 32.45
CA LEU A 16 -13.82 -7.07 32.52
C LEU A 16 -14.84 -7.88 31.72
N GLY A 17 -14.44 -8.41 30.56
CA GLY A 17 -15.17 -9.44 29.83
C GLY A 17 -14.81 -10.85 30.32
N THR A 18 -15.81 -11.67 30.60
CA THR A 18 -15.66 -13.00 31.22
C THR A 18 -15.20 -14.09 30.26
N LEU A 19 -14.35 -15.02 30.73
CA LEU A 19 -13.97 -16.23 30.00
C LEU A 19 -15.16 -17.19 29.80
N ALA A 20 -15.18 -17.87 28.65
CA ALA A 20 -15.99 -19.08 28.41
C ALA A 20 -15.08 -20.20 27.85
N PRO A 21 -15.09 -21.42 28.43
CA PRO A 21 -14.28 -22.55 27.94
C PRO A 21 -15.09 -23.62 27.17
N GLY A 22 -14.49 -24.16 26.10
CA GLY A 22 -14.96 -25.34 25.34
C GLY A 22 -16.05 -25.04 24.30
N CYS A 23 -16.25 -25.81 23.21
CA CYS A 23 -15.56 -26.96 22.59
C CYS A 23 -16.00 -26.96 21.08
N THR A 24 -15.40 -27.67 20.11
CA THR A 24 -14.35 -28.73 20.05
C THR A 24 -13.27 -28.37 19.00
N GLN A 25 -12.31 -29.27 18.76
CA GLN A 25 -11.63 -29.41 17.47
C GLN A 25 -12.27 -30.57 16.71
N ASP A 26 -12.79 -30.34 15.49
CA ASP A 26 -13.16 -31.42 14.58
C ASP A 26 -11.95 -31.77 13.71
N THR A 27 -11.31 -32.90 14.02
CA THR A 27 -10.20 -33.43 13.24
C THR A 27 -10.73 -34.30 12.11
N SER A 28 -11.22 -33.66 11.05
CA SER A 28 -11.55 -34.34 9.80
C SER A 28 -10.29 -34.68 9.00
N SER A 29 -9.49 -35.61 9.55
CA SER A 29 -8.45 -36.32 8.83
C SER A 29 -9.00 -37.69 8.44
N ALA A 30 -9.45 -37.81 7.19
CA ALA A 30 -9.96 -39.04 6.61
C ALA A 30 -9.19 -39.37 5.32
N ALA A 31 -8.04 -40.03 5.48
CA ALA A 31 -7.40 -40.72 4.38
C ALA A 31 -8.14 -42.05 4.13
N SER A 32 -8.59 -42.29 2.89
CA SER A 32 -8.45 -43.59 2.17
C SER A 32 -9.32 -43.64 0.92
N ALA A 33 -8.66 -43.74 -0.24
CA ALA A 33 -9.13 -44.56 -1.36
C ALA A 33 -7.93 -44.88 -2.27
N ALA A 34 -7.07 -45.80 -1.82
CA ALA A 34 -6.18 -46.49 -2.76
C ALA A 34 -7.02 -47.51 -3.55
N SER A 35 -6.91 -47.46 -4.87
CA SER A 35 -7.33 -48.54 -5.77
C SER A 35 -6.19 -48.84 -6.72
N ASP A 36 -5.36 -49.79 -6.31
CA ASP A 36 -4.42 -50.47 -7.20
C ASP A 36 -5.21 -51.34 -8.19
N ALA A 37 -4.87 -51.29 -9.49
CA ALA A 37 -4.60 -52.51 -10.27
C ALA A 37 -4.45 -52.27 -11.79
N THR A 38 -3.31 -52.72 -12.30
CA THR A 38 -3.08 -53.27 -13.66
C THR A 38 -2.75 -52.31 -14.81
N ALA A 39 -1.53 -52.44 -15.31
CA ALA A 39 -1.04 -51.85 -16.54
C ALA A 39 -1.53 -52.59 -17.81
N THR A 40 -1.55 -51.93 -18.96
CA THR A 40 -0.72 -52.28 -20.14
C THR A 40 -0.96 -51.36 -21.34
N ALA A 41 -0.02 -51.41 -22.29
CA ALA A 41 -0.11 -50.93 -23.69
C ALA A 41 0.04 -49.42 -23.95
N GLN A 42 1.25 -49.09 -24.41
CA GLN A 42 1.65 -47.86 -25.08
C GLN A 42 1.11 -47.82 -26.52
N ALA A 43 0.50 -46.70 -26.93
CA ALA A 43 0.24 -46.38 -28.33
C ALA A 43 0.36 -44.86 -28.56
N ASP A 44 1.28 -44.51 -29.46
CA ASP A 44 1.45 -43.18 -30.04
C ASP A 44 0.18 -42.79 -30.83
N GLN A 45 -0.31 -41.54 -30.68
CA GLN A 45 -0.92 -40.75 -31.76
C GLN A 45 -0.92 -39.25 -31.42
N ALA A 46 -0.31 -38.43 -32.28
CA ALA A 46 -0.46 -36.98 -32.26
C ALA A 46 -1.64 -36.56 -33.17
N ALA A 47 -2.63 -35.83 -32.63
CA ALA A 47 -3.64 -35.13 -33.44
C ALA A 47 -4.29 -33.95 -32.68
N THR A 48 -3.98 -32.73 -33.14
CA THR A 48 -4.88 -31.57 -33.25
C THR A 48 -5.98 -31.37 -32.18
N SER A 49 -5.71 -30.54 -31.16
CA SER A 49 -6.77 -29.91 -30.36
C SER A 49 -7.12 -28.54 -30.91
N ALA A 50 -8.31 -28.41 -31.48
CA ALA A 50 -8.97 -27.14 -31.76
C ALA A 50 -10.49 -27.33 -31.71
N SER A 51 -11.14 -26.91 -30.62
CA SER A 51 -12.57 -26.61 -30.54
C SER A 51 -12.87 -25.81 -29.26
N ASP A 52 -13.27 -24.58 -29.50
CA ASP A 52 -14.02 -23.60 -28.70
C ASP A 52 -14.35 -23.84 -27.21
N ALA A 53 -13.91 -22.85 -26.43
CA ALA A 53 -14.71 -22.00 -25.54
C ALA A 53 -15.84 -22.64 -24.70
N ALA A 54 -15.61 -22.69 -23.38
CA ALA A 54 -16.67 -22.66 -22.39
C ALA A 54 -16.26 -21.81 -21.17
N GLY A 55 -17.05 -20.76 -20.89
CA GLY A 55 -17.19 -20.15 -19.57
C GLY A 55 -15.95 -19.55 -18.92
N ALA A 56 -15.73 -18.26 -19.11
CA ALA A 56 -15.07 -17.46 -18.09
C ALA A 56 -15.91 -17.49 -16.82
N HIS A 57 -15.40 -18.14 -15.77
CA HIS A 57 -15.63 -17.66 -14.43
C HIS A 57 -14.59 -16.57 -14.22
N ASP A 58 -15.06 -15.32 -14.29
CA ASP A 58 -14.27 -14.17 -13.87
C ASP A 58 -14.18 -14.28 -12.34
N ASP A 59 -13.08 -14.87 -11.88
CA ASP A 59 -12.65 -14.77 -10.50
C ASP A 59 -12.34 -13.29 -10.27
N ASP A 60 -13.32 -12.56 -9.73
CA ASP A 60 -13.19 -11.17 -9.27
C ASP A 60 -12.35 -11.13 -7.98
N HIS A 61 -11.16 -11.71 -8.08
CA HIS A 61 -10.06 -11.52 -7.17
C HIS A 61 -9.57 -10.09 -7.40
N HIS A 62 -10.09 -9.16 -6.60
CA HIS A 62 -9.42 -7.90 -6.27
C HIS A 62 -8.13 -8.17 -5.48
N GLY A 63 -7.25 -9.02 -6.03
CA GLY A 63 -5.86 -9.11 -5.63
C GLY A 63 -5.20 -7.83 -6.13
N HIS A 64 -4.85 -6.95 -5.20
CA HIS A 64 -4.01 -5.82 -5.53
C HIS A 64 -2.67 -6.37 -6.04
N ASP A 65 -2.46 -6.32 -7.36
CA ASP A 65 -1.15 -6.56 -7.99
C ASP A 65 -0.21 -5.40 -7.60
N THR A 66 0.24 -5.41 -6.34
CA THR A 66 1.25 -4.47 -5.83
C THR A 66 2.58 -4.60 -6.58
N ALA A 67 2.80 -5.72 -7.28
CA ALA A 67 3.88 -5.89 -8.24
C ALA A 67 3.78 -4.98 -9.49
N HIS A 68 2.58 -4.48 -9.84
CA HIS A 68 2.37 -3.43 -10.85
C HIS A 68 2.30 -2.02 -10.24
N ALA A 69 2.21 -1.91 -8.92
CA ALA A 69 2.14 -0.65 -8.18
C ALA A 69 3.49 0.10 -8.13
N ALA A 70 4.62 -0.61 -8.33
CA ALA A 70 5.92 -0.01 -8.63
C ALA A 70 6.02 0.53 -10.08
N GLY A 71 4.93 1.13 -10.58
CA GLY A 71 4.87 1.78 -11.89
C GLY A 71 5.65 3.09 -11.94
N GLY A 72 5.79 3.64 -13.15
CA GLY A 72 6.30 5.00 -13.33
C GLY A 72 5.29 6.07 -12.92
N ASP A 73 5.61 7.34 -13.20
CA ASP A 73 4.71 8.48 -13.00
C ASP A 73 3.32 8.22 -13.60
N PHE A 74 2.26 8.61 -12.88
CA PHE A 74 0.94 8.75 -13.49
C PHE A 74 1.02 9.86 -14.54
N PRO A 75 0.58 9.61 -15.79
CA PRO A 75 0.79 10.55 -16.89
C PRO A 75 0.00 11.84 -16.66
N VAL A 76 0.71 12.96 -16.60
CA VAL A 76 0.12 14.31 -16.55
C VAL A 76 -0.39 14.66 -17.97
N PRO A 77 -1.70 14.89 -18.18
CA PRO A 77 -2.23 15.18 -19.52
C PRO A 77 -1.72 16.51 -20.12
N ASP A 78 -1.69 16.58 -21.45
CA ASP A 78 -1.49 17.86 -22.15
C ASP A 78 -2.61 18.86 -21.73
N HIS A 79 -2.21 20.06 -21.32
CA HIS A 79 -3.11 21.08 -20.76
C HIS A 79 -3.85 20.66 -19.48
N HIS A 80 -3.26 19.78 -18.67
CA HIS A 80 -3.74 19.48 -17.32
C HIS A 80 -4.00 20.76 -16.52
N VAL A 81 -5.11 20.77 -15.78
CA VAL A 81 -5.39 21.74 -14.73
C VAL A 81 -5.30 20.95 -13.43
N GLN A 82 -4.34 21.32 -12.59
CA GLN A 82 -4.11 20.68 -11.30
C GLN A 82 -5.42 20.54 -10.51
N TRP A 83 -5.63 19.38 -9.88
CA TRP A 83 -6.79 19.12 -9.05
C TRP A 83 -6.59 19.74 -7.66
N GLU A 84 -7.63 20.36 -7.10
CA GLU A 84 -7.57 20.83 -5.72
C GLU A 84 -7.57 19.63 -4.74
N PRO A 85 -6.51 19.47 -3.92
CA PRO A 85 -6.47 18.42 -2.90
C PRO A 85 -7.40 18.76 -1.73
N ASP A 86 -7.88 17.72 -1.02
CA ASP A 86 -8.61 17.93 0.23
C ASP A 86 -7.68 18.13 1.44
N ALA A 87 -8.24 18.57 2.57
CA ALA A 87 -7.42 18.88 3.76
C ALA A 87 -6.63 17.66 4.29
N PRO A 88 -7.19 16.42 4.33
CA PRO A 88 -6.42 15.22 4.65
C PRO A 88 -5.28 14.92 3.66
N LEU A 89 -5.48 15.12 2.35
CA LEU A 89 -4.42 14.92 1.36
C LEU A 89 -3.27 15.92 1.55
N ILE A 90 -3.60 17.20 1.75
CA ILE A 90 -2.64 18.27 2.07
C ILE A 90 -1.85 17.93 3.35
N GLU A 91 -2.51 17.42 4.38
CA GLU A 91 -1.86 17.02 5.64
C GLU A 91 -0.96 15.80 5.45
N GLY A 92 -1.45 14.75 4.77
CA GLY A 92 -0.71 13.52 4.49
C GLY A 92 0.55 13.79 3.67
N MET A 93 0.44 14.52 2.56
CA MET A 93 1.60 14.85 1.72
C MET A 93 2.59 15.81 2.39
N SER A 94 2.13 16.66 3.31
CA SER A 94 3.02 17.43 4.19
C SER A 94 3.86 16.54 5.10
N ARG A 95 3.25 15.51 5.71
CA ARG A 95 3.96 14.49 6.51
C ARG A 95 4.94 13.67 5.66
N VAL A 96 4.53 13.23 4.47
CA VAL A 96 5.41 12.52 3.50
C VAL A 96 6.65 13.34 3.18
N ARG A 97 6.49 14.62 2.79
CA ARG A 97 7.62 15.53 2.49
C ARG A 97 8.57 15.66 3.70
N ALA A 98 8.04 15.82 4.91
CA ALA A 98 8.85 15.94 6.13
C ALA A 98 9.59 14.63 6.48
N ALA A 99 8.98 13.47 6.27
CA ALA A 99 9.60 12.17 6.48
C ALA A 99 10.72 11.90 5.45
N ILE A 100 10.49 12.20 4.17
CA ILE A 100 11.50 12.09 3.11
C ILE A 100 12.70 13.02 3.39
N GLY A 101 12.46 14.30 3.73
CA GLY A 101 13.54 15.23 4.09
C GLY A 101 14.32 14.81 5.36
N SER A 102 13.73 13.96 6.21
CA SER A 102 14.42 13.32 7.33
C SER A 102 15.24 12.10 6.90
N LEU A 103 14.75 11.31 5.94
CA LEU A 103 15.46 10.18 5.32
C LEU A 103 16.72 10.65 4.57
N GLU A 104 16.68 11.78 3.87
CA GLU A 104 17.87 12.36 3.20
C GLU A 104 19.03 12.67 4.16
N GLN A 105 18.74 12.92 5.44
CA GLN A 105 19.72 13.24 6.48
C GLN A 105 20.07 12.04 7.37
N ALA A 106 19.39 10.90 7.19
CA ALA A 106 19.60 9.71 7.97
C ALA A 106 20.96 9.06 7.64
N SER A 107 21.66 8.57 8.66
CA SER A 107 22.99 7.95 8.51
C SER A 107 23.14 6.63 9.27
N ASP A 108 22.04 6.14 9.84
CA ASP A 108 21.96 4.86 10.54
C ASP A 108 20.64 4.14 10.20
N GLU A 109 20.69 2.82 10.23
CA GLU A 109 19.59 1.91 9.87
C GLU A 109 18.31 2.17 10.67
N ALA A 110 18.41 2.50 11.97
CA ALA A 110 17.24 2.70 12.81
C ALA A 110 16.50 3.99 12.45
N THR A 111 17.22 5.06 12.13
CA THR A 111 16.64 6.32 11.63
C THR A 111 16.01 6.13 10.24
N ILE A 112 16.63 5.35 9.36
CA ILE A 112 16.10 5.05 8.01
C ILE A 112 14.79 4.25 8.10
N LEU A 113 14.77 3.17 8.90
CA LEU A 113 13.57 2.35 9.10
C LEU A 113 12.44 3.14 9.79
N ALA A 114 12.77 4.04 10.73
CA ALA A 114 11.78 4.94 11.32
C ALA A 114 11.20 5.91 10.30
N GLY A 115 12.02 6.55 9.46
CA GLY A 115 11.55 7.46 8.41
C GLY A 115 10.66 6.77 7.37
N ALA A 116 10.98 5.53 7.00
CA ALA A 116 10.14 4.71 6.12
C ALA A 116 8.77 4.42 6.75
N ALA A 117 8.73 4.10 8.05
CA ALA A 117 7.47 3.88 8.78
C ALA A 117 6.61 5.16 8.91
N GLU A 118 7.22 6.35 9.04
CA GLU A 118 6.49 7.63 9.03
C GLU A 118 5.87 7.94 7.66
N VAL A 119 6.53 7.55 6.55
CA VAL A 119 5.93 7.63 5.21
C VAL A 119 4.74 6.67 5.09
N ASP A 120 4.89 5.41 5.49
CA ASP A 120 3.79 4.42 5.47
C ASP A 120 2.59 4.89 6.32
N ALA A 121 2.82 5.44 7.51
CA ALA A 121 1.77 5.97 8.38
C ALA A 121 1.08 7.23 7.81
N ALA A 122 1.79 8.05 7.04
CA ALA A 122 1.19 9.17 6.33
C ALA A 122 0.32 8.70 5.15
N VAL A 123 0.72 7.62 4.46
CA VAL A 123 -0.07 6.98 3.39
C VAL A 123 -1.33 6.31 3.95
N GLU A 124 -1.22 5.56 5.06
CA GLU A 124 -2.36 4.95 5.75
C GLU A 124 -3.38 6.02 6.18
N TYR A 125 -2.92 7.13 6.78
CA TYR A 125 -3.76 8.27 7.12
C TYR A 125 -4.53 8.83 5.91
N MET A 126 -3.92 8.91 4.72
CA MET A 126 -4.61 9.38 3.52
C MET A 126 -5.70 8.40 3.07
N PHE A 127 -5.44 7.09 3.07
CA PHE A 127 -6.47 6.09 2.75
C PHE A 127 -7.65 6.10 3.73
N GLU A 128 -7.41 6.41 5.01
CA GLU A 128 -8.47 6.50 6.02
C GLU A 128 -9.30 7.79 5.96
N ASN A 129 -8.72 8.91 5.51
CA ASN A 129 -9.30 10.25 5.73
C ASN A 129 -9.60 11.05 4.45
N CYS A 130 -8.94 10.78 3.32
CA CYS A 130 -9.21 11.49 2.06
C CYS A 130 -10.58 11.12 1.46
N SER A 131 -11.15 12.05 0.70
CA SER A 131 -12.47 11.97 0.07
C SER A 131 -12.46 12.72 -1.27
N LEU A 132 -11.62 12.26 -2.20
CA LEU A 132 -11.47 12.82 -3.53
C LEU A 132 -12.56 12.31 -4.51
N PRO A 133 -12.83 13.07 -5.60
CA PRO A 133 -13.49 12.51 -6.78
C PRO A 133 -12.68 11.37 -7.41
N VAL A 134 -13.35 10.44 -8.10
CA VAL A 134 -12.74 9.20 -8.64
C VAL A 134 -11.51 9.43 -9.53
N GLU A 135 -11.51 10.49 -10.36
CA GLU A 135 -10.42 10.75 -11.30
C GLU A 135 -9.09 11.16 -10.60
N PRO A 136 -9.04 12.21 -9.75
CA PRO A 136 -7.86 12.50 -8.94
C PRO A 136 -7.51 11.37 -7.97
N ASP A 137 -8.49 10.62 -7.44
CA ASP A 137 -8.24 9.49 -6.56
C ASP A 137 -7.44 8.37 -7.26
N VAL A 138 -7.80 8.03 -8.51
CA VAL A 138 -7.04 7.06 -9.33
C VAL A 138 -5.60 7.52 -9.59
N ALA A 139 -5.40 8.83 -9.82
CA ALA A 139 -4.07 9.41 -10.00
C ALA A 139 -3.24 9.39 -8.70
N LEU A 140 -3.88 9.71 -7.56
CA LEU A 140 -3.27 9.65 -6.23
C LEU A 140 -2.80 8.22 -5.90
N HIS A 141 -3.63 7.20 -6.15
CA HIS A 141 -3.27 5.81 -5.88
C HIS A 141 -1.96 5.37 -6.55
N ALA A 142 -1.65 5.86 -7.76
CA ALA A 142 -0.39 5.58 -8.44
C ALA A 142 0.83 6.27 -7.78
N VAL A 143 0.65 7.46 -7.19
CA VAL A 143 1.69 8.12 -6.37
C VAL A 143 1.90 7.35 -5.06
N LEU A 144 0.83 7.07 -4.32
CA LEU A 144 0.90 6.39 -3.01
C LEU A 144 1.55 5.00 -3.13
N ALA A 145 1.19 4.27 -4.19
CA ALA A 145 1.82 3.00 -4.57
C ALA A 145 3.35 3.08 -4.69
N ARG A 146 3.89 4.14 -5.29
CA ARG A 146 5.33 4.34 -5.46
C ARG A 146 6.02 4.75 -4.15
N LEU A 147 5.35 5.55 -3.32
CA LEU A 147 5.83 5.85 -1.97
C LEU A 147 5.96 4.56 -1.14
N MET A 148 4.92 3.73 -1.12
CA MET A 148 4.93 2.42 -0.46
C MET A 148 5.96 1.44 -1.06
N ALA A 149 6.25 1.52 -2.35
CA ALA A 149 7.32 0.72 -2.95
C ALA A 149 8.71 1.18 -2.46
N GLY A 150 8.91 2.49 -2.29
CA GLY A 150 10.11 3.08 -1.72
C GLY A 150 10.34 2.69 -0.26
N THR A 151 9.30 2.72 0.58
CA THR A 151 9.39 2.29 1.98
C THR A 151 9.69 0.79 2.09
N GLN A 152 9.04 -0.06 1.30
CA GLN A 152 9.35 -1.50 1.21
C GLN A 152 10.79 -1.77 0.76
N ALA A 153 11.33 -0.99 -0.18
CA ALA A 153 12.71 -1.11 -0.61
C ALA A 153 13.70 -0.72 0.50
N LEU A 154 13.45 0.38 1.23
CA LEU A 154 14.24 0.75 2.41
C LEU A 154 14.15 -0.28 3.55
N GLN A 155 13.00 -0.93 3.72
CA GLN A 155 12.83 -2.01 4.70
C GLN A 155 13.62 -3.28 4.30
N ALA A 156 13.85 -3.51 3.01
CA ALA A 156 14.61 -4.64 2.49
C ALA A 156 16.13 -4.41 2.47
N ASP A 157 16.57 -3.21 2.09
CA ASP A 157 17.97 -2.77 2.18
C ASP A 157 18.06 -1.30 2.64
N PRO A 158 18.17 -1.06 3.97
CA PRO A 158 18.34 0.29 4.52
C PRO A 158 19.65 0.99 4.12
N SER A 159 20.58 0.30 3.44
CA SER A 159 21.83 0.89 2.96
C SER A 159 21.75 1.44 1.54
N ASP A 160 20.67 1.15 0.81
CA ASP A 160 20.39 1.74 -0.50
C ASP A 160 19.65 3.08 -0.36
N ALA A 161 20.22 4.13 -0.97
CA ALA A 161 19.62 5.47 -1.00
C ALA A 161 18.74 5.70 -2.25
N ALA A 162 18.78 4.82 -3.26
CA ALA A 162 17.97 4.96 -4.47
C ALA A 162 16.45 5.04 -4.18
N PRO A 163 15.87 4.28 -3.23
CA PRO A 163 14.45 4.41 -2.90
C PRO A 163 14.04 5.81 -2.43
N VAL A 164 14.92 6.55 -1.75
CA VAL A 164 14.62 7.93 -1.31
C VAL A 164 14.47 8.86 -2.52
N HIS A 165 15.37 8.74 -3.50
CA HIS A 165 15.28 9.47 -4.76
C HIS A 165 13.98 9.14 -5.54
N ASP A 166 13.59 7.86 -5.58
CA ASP A 166 12.37 7.45 -6.28
C ASP A 166 11.10 7.93 -5.56
N MET A 167 11.12 8.05 -4.22
CA MET A 167 10.05 8.69 -3.45
C MET A 167 9.95 10.20 -3.74
N HIS A 168 11.05 10.93 -3.94
CA HIS A 168 11.00 12.31 -4.46
C HIS A 168 10.34 12.38 -5.84
N GLY A 169 10.62 11.40 -6.72
CA GLY A 169 9.95 11.29 -8.03
C GLY A 169 8.44 11.11 -7.91
N ALA A 170 7.98 10.34 -6.92
CA ALA A 170 6.56 10.19 -6.62
C ALA A 170 5.93 11.49 -6.10
N VAL A 171 6.60 12.21 -5.19
CA VAL A 171 6.14 13.54 -4.72
C VAL A 171 6.07 14.55 -5.87
N ALA A 172 7.10 14.63 -6.73
CA ALA A 172 7.10 15.52 -7.88
C ALA A 172 5.97 15.20 -8.89
N ASN A 173 5.59 13.93 -9.04
CA ASN A 173 4.44 13.55 -9.84
C ASN A 173 3.12 14.01 -9.21
N TYR A 174 2.97 13.95 -7.89
CA TYR A 174 1.83 14.54 -7.18
C TYR A 174 1.75 16.07 -7.36
N GLU A 175 2.85 16.80 -7.18
CA GLU A 175 2.89 18.27 -7.33
C GLU A 175 2.60 18.69 -8.80
N ALA A 176 2.83 17.82 -9.78
CA ALA A 176 2.41 18.05 -11.17
C ALA A 176 0.92 17.75 -11.45
N LEU A 177 0.22 17.06 -10.53
CA LEU A 177 -1.17 16.61 -10.68
C LEU A 177 -2.17 17.39 -9.80
N PHE A 178 -1.74 17.83 -8.62
CA PHE A 178 -2.54 18.56 -7.63
C PHE A 178 -2.02 19.99 -7.44
N ASP A 179 -2.86 20.90 -6.93
CA ASP A 179 -2.51 22.28 -6.56
C ASP A 179 -2.39 22.34 -5.03
N ASP A 180 -1.27 21.83 -4.49
CA ASP A 180 -1.08 21.73 -3.04
C ASP A 180 -0.45 23.02 -2.49
N PRO A 181 -1.12 23.75 -1.59
CA PRO A 181 -0.61 25.02 -1.06
C PRO A 181 0.70 24.88 -0.24
N ASN A 182 1.15 23.66 0.04
CA ASN A 182 2.42 23.35 0.70
C ASN A 182 3.51 22.81 -0.25
N GLU A 183 3.32 22.91 -1.57
CA GLU A 183 4.35 22.61 -2.58
C GLU A 183 5.69 23.28 -2.26
N GLY A 184 6.78 22.52 -2.39
CA GLY A 184 8.14 23.01 -2.13
C GLY A 184 8.45 23.38 -0.67
N ALA A 185 7.55 23.15 0.29
CA ALA A 185 7.76 23.50 1.71
C ALA A 185 8.76 22.59 2.47
N GLY A 186 9.39 21.64 1.79
CA GLY A 186 10.33 20.65 2.36
C GLY A 186 11.65 20.51 1.61
N SER A 187 12.06 21.52 0.82
CA SER A 187 13.35 21.60 0.11
C SER A 187 14.40 22.45 0.83
#